data_AF-A0AAP5I8Z2-F1
#
_entry.id   AF-A0AAP5I8Z2-F1
#
_cell.length_a   1.000
_cell.length_b   1.000
_cell.length_c   1.000
_cell.angle_alpha   90.00
_cell.angle_beta   90.00
_cell.angle_gamma   90.00
#
_symmetry.space_group_name_H-M   'P 1'
#
loop_
_entity.id
_entity.type
_entity.pdbx_description
1 polymer ?
#
loop_
_entity_poly.entity_id
_entity_poly.type
_entity_poly.pdbx_seq_one_letter_code
_entity_poly.pdbx_strand_id
1 'polypeptide(L)'
;MSLSIERVLNEIDQLNLVEQMQVLEHLVKQIKQSVDSVAVTQKPKHKVTDFYGIAPNLLEGEDAQQWVSQIRDEWEEREAWKQPQ
;
A
#
# COMPACT_ATOMS: atom_id res chain seq x y z
N MET A 1 -5.75 12.84 22.28
CA MET A 1 -4.39 13.38 22.10
C MET A 1 -3.52 12.77 23.19
N SER A 2 -2.30 12.33 22.90
CA SER A 2 -1.43 11.81 23.98
C SER A 2 -1.06 12.98 24.90
N LEU A 3 -1.11 12.78 26.23
CA LEU A 3 -0.78 13.81 27.23
C LEU A 3 0.62 14.42 27.03
N SER A 4 1.51 13.70 26.35
CA SER A 4 2.84 14.17 25.96
C SER A 4 2.83 15.24 24.87
N ILE A 5 1.94 15.17 23.89
CA ILE A 5 1.89 16.15 22.78
C ILE A 5 1.37 17.50 23.27
N GLU A 6 0.34 17.50 24.12
CA GLU A 6 -0.25 18.74 24.63
C GLU A 6 0.75 19.54 25.47
N ARG A 7 1.58 18.84 26.26
CA ARG A 7 2.65 19.47 27.03
C ARG A 7 3.70 20.12 26.13
N VAL A 8 4.16 19.40 25.10
CA VAL A 8 5.15 19.92 24.15
C VAL A 8 4.63 21.14 23.38
N LEU A 9 3.36 21.13 22.96
CA LEU A 9 2.76 22.28 22.29
C LEU A 9 2.70 23.50 23.22
N ASN A 10 2.29 23.31 24.48
CA ASN A 10 2.26 24.40 25.44
C ASN A 10 3.66 24.96 25.73
N GLU A 11 4.70 24.12 25.76
CA GLU A 11 6.10 24.57 25.89
C GLU A 11 6.56 25.39 24.68
N ILE A 12 6.15 25.01 23.45
CA ILE A 12 6.47 25.76 22.22
C ILE A 12 5.77 27.12 22.21
N ASP A 13 4.53 27.20 22.70
CA ASP A 13 3.76 28.45 22.73
C ASP A 13 4.36 29.49 23.69
N GLN A 14 5.15 29.08 24.69
CA GLN A 14 5.87 29.99 25.59
C GLN A 14 7.18 30.54 25.00
N LEU A 15 7.65 30.00 23.88
CA LEU A 15 8.89 30.45 23.23
C LEU A 15 8.68 31.76 22.48
N ASN A 16 9.76 32.51 22.28
CA ASN A 16 9.70 33.68 21.41
C ASN A 16 9.66 33.28 19.93
N LEU A 17 9.29 34.22 19.05
CA LEU A 17 9.08 33.95 17.61
C LEU A 17 10.31 33.35 16.91
N VAL A 18 11.53 33.74 17.33
CA VAL A 18 12.78 33.23 16.75
C VAL A 18 12.99 31.77 17.14
N GLU A 19 12.76 31.44 18.41
CA GLU A 19 12.86 30.08 18.95
C GLU A 19 11.80 29.16 18.34
N GLN A 20 10.56 29.64 18.17
CA GLN A 20 9.51 28.89 17.47
C GLN A 20 9.92 28.56 16.02
N MET A 21 10.57 29.49 15.34
CA MET A 21 11.08 29.27 13.99
C MET A 21 12.21 28.23 13.95
N GLN A 22 13.07 28.20 14.97
CA GLN A 22 14.10 27.16 15.11
C GLN A 22 13.50 25.77 15.37
N VAL A 23 12.45 25.69 16.19
CA VAL A 23 11.71 24.43 16.41
C VAL A 23 11.10 23.93 15.11
N LEU A 24 10.49 24.83 14.33
CA LEU A 24 9.95 24.48 13.01
C LEU A 24 11.04 23.96 12.06
N GLU A 25 12.19 24.64 11.99
CA GLU A 25 13.32 24.22 11.16
C GLU A 25 13.84 22.83 11.57
N HIS A 26 13.97 22.59 12.87
CA HIS A 26 14.37 21.29 13.42
C HIS A 26 13.38 20.19 13.03
N LEU A 27 12.07 20.43 13.18
CA LEU A 27 11.02 19.47 12.81
C LEU A 27 11.04 19.16 11.31
N VAL A 28 11.15 20.19 10.46
CA VAL A 28 11.24 20.02 9.00
C VAL A 28 12.48 19.21 8.64
N LYS A 29 13.63 19.47 9.27
CA LYS A 29 14.87 18.72 9.05
C LYS A 29 14.72 17.24 9.44
N GLN A 30 14.12 16.95 10.60
CA GLN A 30 13.86 15.57 11.02
C GLN A 30 12.92 14.85 10.06
N ILE A 31 11.84 15.51 9.61
CA ILE A 31 10.91 14.94 8.65
C ILE A 31 11.64 14.62 7.34
N LYS A 32 12.45 15.54 6.81
CA LYS A 32 13.24 15.28 5.59
C LYS A 32 14.18 14.09 5.75
N GLN A 33 14.91 14.00 6.86
CA GLN A 33 15.80 12.86 7.15
C GLN A 33 15.02 11.54 7.26
N SER A 34 13.84 11.57 7.88
CA SER A 34 12.98 10.40 7.99
C SER A 34 12.38 10.01 6.64
N VAL A 35 11.94 10.97 5.82
CA VAL A 35 11.40 10.75 4.48
C VAL A 35 12.49 10.28 3.53
N ASP A 36 13.73 10.76 3.64
CA ASP A 36 14.85 10.21 2.87
C ASP A 36 15.13 8.76 3.29
N SER A 37 15.05 8.45 4.59
CA SER A 37 15.20 7.07 5.07
C SER A 37 14.02 6.15 4.67
N VAL A 38 12.81 6.70 4.56
CA VAL A 38 11.59 5.98 4.15
C VAL A 38 11.45 5.92 2.64
N ALA A 39 11.90 6.90 1.87
CA ALA A 39 12.01 6.84 0.42
C ALA A 39 13.10 5.84 -0.02
N VAL A 40 14.03 5.53 0.88
CA VAL A 40 14.98 4.41 0.77
C VAL A 40 14.37 3.08 1.25
N THR A 41 13.10 3.04 1.69
CA THR A 41 12.36 1.77 1.75
C THR A 41 12.05 1.29 0.33
N GLN A 42 13.04 0.56 -0.17
CA GLN A 42 12.96 -0.56 -1.08
C GLN A 42 12.02 -0.32 -2.26
N LYS A 43 12.62 0.07 -3.41
CA LYS A 43 12.07 -0.36 -4.70
C LYS A 43 11.58 -1.81 -4.53
N PRO A 44 10.31 -2.11 -4.82
CA PRO A 44 9.81 -3.46 -4.62
C PRO A 44 10.77 -4.41 -5.34
N LYS A 45 11.27 -5.42 -4.62
CA LYS A 45 12.25 -6.38 -5.15
C LYS A 45 11.76 -7.03 -6.45
N HIS A 46 10.45 -7.02 -6.66
CA HIS A 46 9.77 -7.59 -7.80
C HIS A 46 8.89 -6.54 -8.49
N LYS A 47 8.93 -6.50 -9.82
CA LYS A 47 7.98 -5.75 -10.64
C LYS A 47 6.64 -6.49 -10.61
N VAL A 48 5.53 -5.78 -10.77
CA VAL A 48 4.20 -6.40 -10.94
C VAL A 48 4.14 -7.30 -12.19
N THR A 49 5.02 -7.09 -13.16
CA THR A 49 5.19 -7.99 -14.30
C THR A 49 5.93 -9.28 -13.96
N ASP A 50 6.59 -9.37 -12.80
CA ASP A 50 7.32 -10.58 -12.38
C ASP A 50 6.37 -11.70 -11.97
N PHE A 51 5.05 -11.46 -11.85
CA PHE A 51 4.05 -12.53 -11.79
C PHE A 51 4.03 -13.40 -13.05
N TYR A 52 4.58 -12.91 -14.16
CA TYR A 52 4.74 -13.68 -15.40
C TYR A 52 5.80 -14.77 -15.21
N GLY A 53 5.37 -15.97 -14.85
CA GLY A 53 6.23 -17.14 -14.62
C GLY A 53 6.37 -17.59 -13.16
N ILE A 54 5.62 -17.03 -12.20
CA ILE A 54 5.63 -17.50 -10.80
C ILE A 54 4.99 -18.88 -10.64
N ALA A 55 4.17 -19.31 -11.61
CA ALA A 55 3.55 -20.61 -11.55
C ALA A 55 3.47 -21.25 -12.95
N PRO A 56 4.61 -21.72 -13.49
CA PRO A 56 4.66 -22.37 -14.80
C PRO A 56 3.74 -23.61 -14.89
N ASN A 57 3.33 -24.16 -13.74
CA ASN A 57 2.45 -25.32 -13.62
C ASN A 57 1.17 -25.04 -12.79
N LEU A 58 0.73 -23.78 -12.61
CA LEU A 58 -0.48 -23.52 -11.80
C LEU A 58 -1.73 -24.19 -12.38
N LEU A 59 -1.79 -24.21 -13.71
CA LEU A 59 -2.88 -24.75 -14.50
C LEU A 59 -2.42 -26.00 -15.27
N GLU A 60 -1.37 -26.68 -14.81
CA GLU A 60 -0.82 -27.88 -15.47
C GLU A 60 -0.41 -27.67 -16.95
N GLY A 61 -0.13 -26.43 -17.34
CA GLY A 61 0.17 -26.05 -18.73
C GLY A 61 -1.04 -25.63 -19.57
N GLU A 62 -2.23 -25.55 -18.98
CA GLU A 62 -3.42 -24.95 -19.59
C GLU A 62 -3.29 -23.42 -19.67
N ASP A 63 -3.75 -22.85 -20.78
CA ASP A 63 -3.78 -21.40 -20.97
C ASP A 63 -4.76 -20.75 -19.98
N ALA A 64 -4.31 -19.68 -19.33
CA ALA A 64 -5.09 -19.03 -18.28
C ALA A 64 -6.43 -18.47 -18.80
N GLN A 65 -6.50 -18.04 -20.05
CA GLN A 65 -7.74 -17.54 -20.64
C GLN A 65 -8.71 -18.68 -20.92
N GLN A 66 -8.21 -19.85 -21.34
CA GLN A 66 -9.03 -21.05 -21.53
C GLN A 66 -9.63 -21.53 -20.20
N TRP A 67 -8.82 -21.63 -19.15
CA TRP A 67 -9.28 -22.03 -17.81
C TRP A 67 -10.37 -21.08 -17.25
N VAL A 68 -10.16 -19.76 -17.37
CA VAL A 68 -11.16 -18.77 -16.93
C VAL A 68 -12.46 -18.88 -17.74
N SER A 69 -12.35 -19.14 -19.05
CA SER A 69 -13.52 -19.29 -19.91
C SER A 69 -14.34 -20.53 -19.53
N GLN A 70 -13.67 -21.67 -19.29
CA GLN A 70 -14.35 -22.88 -18.84
C GLN A 70 -15.10 -22.67 -17.52
N ILE A 71 -14.47 -22.02 -16.54
CA ILE A 71 -15.14 -21.72 -15.26
C ILE A 71 -16.36 -20.83 -15.48
N ARG A 72 -16.26 -19.82 -16.35
CA ARG A 72 -17.41 -18.95 -16.63
C ARG A 72 -18.56 -19.72 -17.27
N ASP A 73 -18.26 -20.57 -18.25
CA ASP A 73 -19.26 -21.35 -18.97
C ASP A 73 -19.94 -22.37 -18.03
N GLU A 74 -19.17 -23.03 -17.14
CA GLU A 74 -19.72 -23.92 -16.10
C GLU A 74 -20.67 -23.20 -15.13
N TRP A 75 -20.41 -21.92 -14.84
CA TRP A 75 -21.28 -21.10 -14.01
C TRP A 75 -22.55 -20.68 -14.74
N GLU A 76 -22.43 -20.25 -16.01
CA GLU A 76 -23.57 -19.89 -16.84
C GLU A 76 -24.53 -21.07 -17.04
N GLU A 77 -23.98 -22.27 -17.26
CA GLU A 77 -24.77 -23.51 -17.31
C GLU A 77 -25.55 -23.69 -16.01
N ARG A 78 -24.88 -23.69 -14.85
CA ARG A 78 -25.54 -23.87 -13.54
C ARG A 78 -26.66 -22.86 -13.28
N GLU A 79 -26.50 -21.62 -13.72
CA GLU A 79 -27.52 -20.59 -13.58
C GLU A 79 -28.68 -20.80 -14.58
N ALA A 80 -28.42 -21.33 -15.78
CA ALA A 80 -29.47 -21.72 -16.72
C ALA A 80 -30.35 -22.87 -16.18
N TRP A 81 -29.77 -23.85 -15.48
CA TRP A 81 -30.52 -24.96 -14.85
C TRP A 81 -31.41 -24.50 -13.68
N LYS A 82 -31.19 -23.31 -13.11
CA LYS A 82 -31.97 -22.77 -11.99
C LYS A 82 -33.18 -21.92 -12.44
N GLN A 83 -33.32 -21.65 -13.72
CA GLN A 83 -34.48 -20.93 -14.27
C GLN A 83 -35.61 -21.95 -14.54
N PRO A 84 -36.77 -21.88 -13.87
CA PRO A 84 -37.93 -22.71 -14.26
C PRO A 84 -38.43 -22.25 -15.64
N GLN A 85 -38.78 -23.22 -16.50
CA GLN A 85 -39.40 -22.95 -17.81
C GLN A 85 -40.75 -22.25 -17.70
#